data_AF-A0A7Y4VJF0-F1
#
_entry.id   AF-A0A7Y4VJF0-F1
#
_cell.length_a   1.000
_cell.length_b   1.000
_cell.length_c   1.000
_cell.angle_alpha   90.00
_cell.angle_beta   90.00
_cell.angle_gamma   90.00
#
_symmetry.space_group_name_H-M   'P 1'
#
loop_
_entity.id
_entity.type
_entity.pdbx_description
1 polymer ?
#
loop_
_entity_poly.entity_id
_entity_poly.type
_entity_poly.pdbx_seq_one_letter_code
_entity_poly.pdbx_strand_id
1 'polypeptide(L)' 'LDSILLSAADRYEKMMAKEPLLIREIPLQYLASILGVTPRHLSRIRAKVK' A
#
# COMPACT_ATOMS: atom_id res chain seq x y z
N LEU A 1 -9.37 12.15 -6.27
CA LEU A 1 -8.51 12.30 -7.47
C LEU A 1 -7.22 11.48 -7.40
N ASP A 2 -6.65 11.23 -6.21
CA ASP A 2 -5.45 10.36 -6.06
C ASP A 2 -5.60 8.98 -6.72
N SER A 3 -6.79 8.37 -6.71
CA SER A 3 -7.03 7.03 -7.29
C SER A 3 -6.84 6.93 -8.81
N ILE A 4 -6.78 8.05 -9.53
CA ILE A 4 -6.60 8.09 -10.99
C ILE A 4 -5.15 8.48 -11.36
N LEU A 5 -4.48 9.24 -10.50
CA LEU A 5 -3.18 9.84 -10.80
C LEU A 5 -1.99 9.06 -10.23
N LEU A 6 -2.22 8.22 -9.22
CA LEU A 6 -1.17 7.53 -8.48
C LEU A 6 -1.16 6.04 -8.75
N SER A 7 0.03 5.45 -8.80
CA SER A 7 0.18 4.00 -8.81
C SER A 7 -0.16 3.40 -7.43
N ALA A 8 -0.32 2.07 -7.35
CA ALA A 8 -0.50 1.39 -6.07
C ALA A 8 0.70 1.56 -5.13
N ALA A 9 1.91 1.74 -5.67
CA ALA A 9 3.11 2.01 -4.89
C ALA A 9 3.06 3.42 -4.28
N ASP A 10 2.75 4.43 -5.08
CA ASP A 10 2.66 5.82 -4.60
C ASP A 10 1.56 5.97 -3.55
N ARG A 11 0.42 5.28 -3.74
CA ARG A 11 -0.66 5.24 -2.73
C ARG A 11 -0.19 4.57 -1.45
N TYR A 12 0.53 3.45 -1.55
CA TYR A 12 1.09 2.76 -0.38
C TYR A 12 2.08 3.64 0.39
N GLU A 13 2.97 4.34 -0.31
CA GLU A 13 3.93 5.27 0.29
C GLU A 13 3.24 6.46 0.96
N LYS A 14 2.24 7.06 0.31
CA LYS A 14 1.42 8.12 0.95
C LYS A 14 0.74 7.63 2.22
N MET A 15 0.17 6.43 2.21
CA MET A 15 -0.48 5.84 3.41
C MET A 15 0.54 5.58 4.52
N MET A 16 1.71 5.03 4.17
CA MET A 16 2.82 4.81 5.10
C MET A 16 3.36 6.11 5.69
N ALA A 17 3.41 7.20 4.92
CA ALA A 17 3.88 8.49 5.40
C ALA A 17 2.88 9.15 6.37
N LYS A 18 1.57 8.91 6.16
CA LYS A 18 0.51 9.49 6.99
C LYS A 18 0.32 8.73 8.29
N GLU A 19 0.20 7.40 8.23
CA GLU A 19 -0.15 6.55 9.38
C GLU A 19 0.68 5.26 9.41
N PRO A 20 2.01 5.34 9.62
CA PRO A 20 2.92 4.19 9.50
C PRO A 20 2.62 3.06 10.49
N LEU A 21 2.11 3.38 11.68
CA LEU A 21 1.75 2.39 12.70
C LEU A 21 0.54 1.56 12.26
N LEU A 22 -0.53 2.22 11.82
CA LEU A 22 -1.74 1.55 11.34
C LEU A 22 -1.44 0.62 10.16
N ILE A 23 -0.67 1.11 9.17
CA ILE A 23 -0.34 0.32 7.99
C ILE A 23 0.53 -0.91 8.33
N ARG A 24 1.27 -0.88 9.45
CA ARG A 24 2.04 -2.03 9.93
C ARG A 24 1.17 -3.07 10.66
N GLU A 25 0.09 -2.64 11.30
CA GLU A 25 -0.84 -3.53 12.02
C GLU A 25 -1.88 -4.18 11.11
N ILE A 26 -2.25 -3.53 10.00
CA ILE A 26 -3.23 -4.09 9.07
C ILE A 26 -2.63 -5.30 8.30
N PRO A 27 -3.34 -6.44 8.24
CA PRO A 27 -2.89 -7.59 7.45
C PRO A 27 -2.75 -7.25 5.96
N LEU A 28 -1.72 -7.83 5.32
CA LEU A 28 -1.37 -7.58 3.93
C LEU A 28 -2.54 -7.71 2.95
N GLN A 29 -3.44 -8.68 3.17
CA GLN A 29 -4.56 -8.95 2.28
C GLN A 29 -5.56 -7.78 2.24
N TYR A 30 -5.83 -7.14 3.36
CA TYR A 30 -6.75 -6.00 3.42
C TYR A 30 -6.15 -4.77 2.75
N LEU A 31 -4.87 -4.49 3.01
CA LEU A 31 -4.16 -3.40 2.31
C LEU A 31 -4.15 -3.62 0.80
N ALA A 32 -3.98 -4.86 0.35
CA ALA A 32 -3.99 -5.18 -1.07
C ALA A 32 -5.35 -4.89 -1.70
N SER A 33 -6.45 -5.24 -1.02
CA SER A 33 -7.82 -4.90 -1.44
C SER A 33 -8.06 -3.39 -1.50
N ILE A 34 -7.63 -2.63 -0.48
CA ILE A 34 -7.76 -1.16 -0.45
C ILE A 34 -6.99 -0.52 -1.62
N LEU A 35 -5.80 -1.04 -1.91
CA LEU A 35 -4.95 -0.54 -2.99
C LEU A 35 -5.35 -1.07 -4.37
N GLY A 36 -6.33 -1.98 -4.46
CA GLY A 36 -6.77 -2.56 -5.73
C GLY A 36 -5.71 -3.42 -6.41
N VAL A 37 -4.87 -4.11 -5.64
CA VAL A 37 -3.80 -4.99 -6.15
C VAL A 37 -3.86 -6.36 -5.48
N THR A 38 -3.16 -7.34 -6.05
CA THR A 38 -3.04 -8.65 -5.41
C THR A 38 -2.12 -8.58 -4.19
N PRO A 39 -2.29 -9.45 -3.17
CA PRO A 39 -1.37 -9.52 -2.02
C PRO A 39 0.08 -9.75 -2.45
N ARG A 40 0.31 -10.53 -3.51
CA ARG A 40 1.64 -10.75 -4.10
C ARG A 40 2.24 -9.47 -4.68
N HIS A 41 1.43 -8.66 -5.36
CA HIS A 41 1.87 -7.35 -5.86
C HIS A 41 2.24 -6.43 -4.70
N LEU A 42 1.37 -6.30 -3.69
CA LEU A 42 1.65 -5.47 -2.52
C LEU A 42 2.90 -5.92 -1.76
N SER A 43 3.11 -7.23 -1.62
CA SER A 43 4.32 -7.78 -1.01
C SER A 43 5.60 -7.28 -1.71
N ARG A 44 5.60 -7.24 -3.05
CA ARG A 44 6.74 -6.69 -3.82
C ARG A 44 6.92 -5.19 -3.60
N ILE A 45 5.83 -4.42 -3.51
CA ILE A 45 5.90 -2.98 -3.20
C ILE A 45 6.57 -2.79 -1.83
N ARG A 46 6.10 -3.50 -0.79
CA ARG A 46 6.67 -3.42 0.56
C ARG A 46 8.16 -3.76 0.61
N ALA A 47 8.59 -4.74 -0.18
CA ALA A 47 10.00 -5.13 -0.25
C ALA A 47 10.89 -4.08 -0.91
N LYS A 48 10.35 -3.24 -1.82
CA LYS A 48 11.09 -2.15 -2.48
C LYS A 48 11.24 -0.90 -1.62
N VAL A 49 10.33 -0.70 -0.65
CA VAL A 49 10.32 0.44 0.28
C VAL A 49 11.21 0.19 1.50
N LYS A 50 11.76 -1.03 1.65
CA LYS A 50 12.60 -1.43 2.78
C LYS A 50 14.07 -1.06 2.56
#